data_AF-A0A3B0SFX3-F1
#
_entry.id   AF-A0A3B0SFX3-F1
#
_cell.length_a   1.000
_cell.length_b   1.000
_cell.length_c   1.000
_cell.angle_alpha   90.00
_cell.angle_beta   90.00
_cell.angle_gamma   90.00
#
_symmetry.space_group_name_H-M   'P 1'
#
loop_
_entity.id
_entity.type
_entity.pdbx_description
1 polymer ?
#
loop_
_entity_poly.entity_id
_entity_poly.type
_entity_poly.pdbx_seq_one_letter_code
_entity_poly.pdbx_strand_id
1 'polypeptide(L)'
;MIVSATSAALRAGLGDEGALTEDVRIVSMPWLMRLVVGRSVKAMTLGPAIFVKPTLFDRVVSGDEPALLLHELVHVAQWRDHGSIGFAYRYVTEYMRLRLLGADHDAAYHGVGFEHVAYDVAARWQNRAA
;
A
#
# COMPACT_ATOMS: atom_id res chain seq x y z
N MET A 1 -9.74 -12.16 -8.85
CA MET A 1 -8.67 -13.11 -8.50
C MET A 1 -8.12 -12.73 -7.14
N ILE A 2 -7.85 -13.70 -6.27
CA ILE A 2 -7.34 -13.51 -4.91
C ILE A 2 -6.07 -14.34 -4.78
N VAL A 3 -4.98 -13.74 -4.31
CA VAL A 3 -3.69 -14.40 -4.12
C VAL A 3 -3.16 -14.07 -2.71
N SER A 4 -2.46 -14.99 -2.08
CA SER A 4 -1.78 -14.74 -0.81
C SER A 4 -0.63 -13.75 -1.01
N ALA A 5 -0.53 -12.73 -0.16
CA ALA A 5 0.59 -11.80 -0.18
C ALA A 5 1.91 -12.50 0.14
N THR A 6 1.90 -13.54 0.98
CA THR A 6 3.10 -14.35 1.29
C THR A 6 3.69 -14.95 0.02
N SER A 7 2.85 -15.53 -0.85
CA SER A 7 3.33 -16.11 -2.10
C SER A 7 3.88 -15.06 -3.08
N ALA A 8 3.28 -13.87 -3.12
CA ALA A 8 3.78 -12.77 -3.95
C ALA A 8 5.11 -12.22 -3.41
N ALA A 9 5.22 -12.07 -2.08
CA ALA A 9 6.43 -11.61 -1.40
C ALA A 9 7.62 -12.55 -1.61
N LEU A 10 7.39 -13.87 -1.53
CA LEU A 10 8.41 -14.86 -1.84
C LEU A 10 8.93 -14.75 -3.28
N ARG A 11 8.04 -14.55 -4.27
CA ARG A 11 8.44 -14.35 -5.68
C ARG A 11 9.19 -13.04 -5.89
N ALA A 12 8.80 -12.01 -5.15
CA ALA A 12 9.41 -10.69 -5.15
C ALA A 12 10.78 -10.65 -4.43
N GLY A 13 11.22 -11.74 -3.79
CA GLY A 13 12.43 -11.75 -2.97
C GLY A 13 12.33 -10.93 -1.67
N LEU A 14 11.10 -10.61 -1.24
CA LEU A 14 10.83 -9.99 0.05
C LEU A 14 10.94 -11.09 1.13
N GLY A 15 12.11 -11.18 1.77
CA GLY A 15 12.48 -12.24 2.75
C GLY A 15 11.72 -12.18 4.08
N ASP A 16 12.41 -11.86 5.19
CA ASP A 16 11.92 -11.82 6.61
C ASP A 16 10.65 -10.99 6.88
N GLU A 17 10.09 -10.39 5.84
CA GLU A 17 8.82 -9.67 5.84
C GLU A 17 7.59 -10.61 5.86
N GLY A 18 7.82 -11.93 5.92
CA GLY A 18 6.78 -12.95 6.03
C GLY A 18 5.75 -12.68 7.13
N ALA A 19 6.17 -12.10 8.26
CA ALA A 19 5.27 -11.69 9.35
C ALA A 19 4.26 -10.60 8.94
N LEU A 20 4.62 -9.71 8.00
CA LEU A 20 3.72 -8.69 7.47
C LEU A 20 2.70 -9.27 6.49
N THR A 21 3.00 -10.42 5.90
CA THR A 21 2.18 -11.06 4.86
C THR A 21 1.15 -12.05 5.39
N GLU A 22 1.26 -12.46 6.66
CA GLU A 22 0.36 -13.43 7.27
C GLU A 22 -1.09 -12.95 7.17
N ASP A 23 -2.00 -13.82 6.74
CA ASP A 23 -3.42 -13.51 6.47
C ASP A 23 -3.71 -12.38 5.47
N VAL A 24 -2.69 -11.86 4.76
CA VAL A 24 -2.89 -10.77 3.79
C VAL A 24 -3.23 -11.32 2.42
N ARG A 25 -4.27 -10.74 1.81
CA ARG A 25 -4.78 -11.13 0.49
C ARG A 25 -4.59 -10.01 -0.52
N ILE A 26 -4.00 -10.34 -1.67
CA ILE A 26 -3.94 -9.46 -2.84
C ILE A 26 -5.18 -9.73 -3.69
N VAL A 27 -5.99 -8.70 -3.89
CA VAL A 27 -7.26 -8.76 -4.60
C VAL A 27 -7.22 -7.79 -5.78
N SER A 28 -7.65 -8.25 -6.94
CA SER A 28 -7.84 -7.35 -8.07
C SER A 28 -8.94 -6.35 -7.76
N MET A 29 -8.65 -5.06 -7.93
CA MET A 29 -9.54 -3.97 -7.54
C MET A 29 -10.86 -4.03 -8.33
N PRO A 30 -12.02 -4.17 -7.66
CA PRO A 30 -13.31 -4.20 -8.32
C PRO A 30 -13.59 -2.92 -9.13
N TRP A 31 -14.39 -3.05 -10.19
CA TRP A 31 -14.71 -1.93 -11.07
C TRP A 31 -15.34 -0.74 -10.32
N LEU A 32 -16.22 -1.00 -9.33
CA LEU A 32 -16.88 0.04 -8.55
C LEU A 32 -15.86 0.86 -7.73
N MET A 33 -14.88 0.18 -7.14
CA MET A 33 -13.81 0.81 -6.36
C MET A 33 -12.94 1.70 -7.24
N ARG A 34 -12.69 1.31 -8.50
CA ARG A 34 -11.94 2.10 -9.48
C ARG A 34 -12.63 3.41 -9.90
N LEU A 35 -13.94 3.54 -9.67
CA LEU A 35 -14.66 4.79 -9.91
C LEU A 35 -14.45 5.80 -8.79
N VAL A 36 -14.22 5.30 -7.57
CA VAL A 36 -14.01 6.12 -6.38
C VAL A 36 -12.53 6.44 -6.19
N VAL A 37 -11.68 5.44 -6.38
CA VAL A 37 -10.25 5.52 -6.22
C VAL A 37 -9.65 6.20 -7.45
N GLY A 38 -9.06 7.37 -7.25
CA GLY A 38 -8.57 8.25 -8.33
C GLY A 38 -7.59 7.57 -9.30
N ARG A 39 -7.39 8.20 -10.47
CA ARG A 39 -6.55 7.64 -11.55
C ARG A 39 -5.09 7.40 -11.14
N SER A 40 -4.58 8.16 -10.17
CA SER A 40 -3.19 8.07 -9.70
C SER A 40 -2.91 6.89 -8.78
N VAL A 41 -3.93 6.32 -8.11
CA VAL A 41 -3.75 5.27 -7.09
C VAL A 41 -3.50 3.92 -7.75
N LYS A 42 -2.33 3.30 -7.53
CA LYS A 42 -1.95 2.02 -8.18
C LYS A 42 -2.47 0.80 -7.41
N ALA A 43 -2.40 0.87 -6.09
CA ALA A 43 -2.93 -0.10 -5.15
C ALA A 43 -3.46 0.65 -3.91
N MET A 44 -4.22 -0.05 -3.07
CA MET A 44 -4.72 0.49 -1.81
C MET A 44 -4.94 -0.64 -0.81
N THR A 45 -4.56 -0.38 0.43
CA THR A 45 -4.76 -1.32 1.54
C THR A 45 -6.05 -1.03 2.32
N LEU A 46 -6.81 -2.07 2.62
CA LEU A 46 -7.99 -2.02 3.49
C LEU A 46 -8.02 -3.26 4.38
N GLY A 47 -7.59 -3.11 5.63
CA GLY A 47 -7.47 -4.23 6.56
C GLY A 47 -6.46 -5.27 6.08
N PRO A 48 -6.78 -6.58 6.12
CA PRO A 48 -5.89 -7.64 5.64
C PRO A 48 -5.93 -7.82 4.11
N ALA A 49 -6.44 -6.85 3.36
CA ALA A 49 -6.58 -6.94 1.90
C ALA A 49 -5.88 -5.79 1.18
N ILE A 50 -5.07 -6.14 0.19
CA ILE A 50 -4.38 -5.22 -0.73
C ILE A 50 -5.13 -5.25 -2.06
N PHE A 51 -5.73 -4.14 -2.44
CA PHE A 51 -6.47 -3.99 -3.69
C PHE A 51 -5.58 -3.38 -4.76
N VAL A 52 -5.25 -4.14 -5.80
CA VAL A 52 -4.35 -3.70 -6.87
C VAL A 52 -5.13 -3.48 -8.16
N LYS A 53 -4.80 -2.42 -8.92
CA LYS A 53 -5.39 -2.21 -10.25
C LYS A 53 -5.18 -3.45 -11.15
N PRO A 54 -6.19 -3.87 -11.93
CA PRO A 54 -6.06 -5.04 -12.80
C PRO A 54 -4.86 -5.01 -13.74
N THR A 55 -4.47 -3.83 -14.23
CA THR A 55 -3.31 -3.63 -15.11
C THR A 55 -1.95 -3.88 -14.45
N LEU A 56 -1.90 -3.87 -13.11
CA LEU A 56 -0.70 -4.10 -12.31
C LEU A 56 -0.78 -5.40 -11.50
N PHE A 57 -1.96 -6.00 -11.39
CA PHE A 57 -2.20 -7.17 -10.55
C PHE A 57 -1.24 -8.31 -10.86
N ASP A 58 -1.11 -8.68 -12.13
CA ASP A 58 -0.23 -9.79 -12.54
C ASP A 58 1.23 -9.50 -12.21
N ARG A 59 1.68 -8.25 -12.37
CA ARG A 59 3.05 -7.81 -12.06
C ARG A 59 3.35 -7.82 -10.56
N VAL A 60 2.37 -7.46 -9.73
CA VAL A 60 2.52 -7.54 -8.27
C VAL A 60 2.55 -9.01 -7.82
N VAL A 61 1.70 -9.85 -8.40
CA VAL A 61 1.61 -11.28 -8.05
C VAL A 61 2.82 -12.08 -8.54
N SER A 62 3.38 -11.75 -9.70
CA SER A 62 4.60 -12.37 -10.24
C SER A 62 5.85 -11.96 -9.46
N GLY A 63 5.80 -10.85 -8.71
CA GLY A 63 6.93 -10.31 -7.97
C GLY A 63 7.73 -9.25 -8.73
N ASP A 64 7.23 -8.78 -9.88
CA ASP A 64 7.88 -7.75 -10.72
C ASP A 64 7.72 -6.32 -10.15
N GLU A 65 6.90 -6.15 -9.11
CA GLU A 65 6.65 -4.87 -8.44
C GLU A 65 6.87 -5.00 -6.91
N PRO A 66 8.09 -5.38 -6.47
CA PRO A 66 8.38 -5.68 -5.07
C PRO A 66 8.21 -4.45 -4.15
N ALA A 67 8.61 -3.27 -4.62
CA ALA A 67 8.49 -2.03 -3.85
C ALA A 67 7.04 -1.59 -3.64
N LEU A 68 6.17 -1.80 -4.65
CA LEU A 68 4.74 -1.53 -4.51
C LEU A 68 4.10 -2.50 -3.52
N LEU A 69 4.45 -3.79 -3.59
CA LEU A 69 3.96 -4.79 -2.64
C LEU A 69 4.39 -4.45 -1.21
N LEU A 70 5.67 -4.10 -1.02
CA LEU A 70 6.23 -3.71 0.27
C LEU A 70 5.54 -2.47 0.85
N HIS A 71 5.32 -1.44 0.02
CA HIS A 71 4.60 -0.23 0.41
C HIS A 71 3.21 -0.57 0.98
N GLU A 72 2.45 -1.42 0.30
CA GLU A 72 1.11 -1.83 0.76
C GLU A 72 1.17 -2.69 2.04
N LEU A 73 2.19 -3.55 2.18
CA LEU A 73 2.39 -4.33 3.42
C LEU A 73 2.67 -3.44 4.64
N VAL A 74 3.38 -2.32 4.45
CA VAL A 74 3.56 -1.32 5.52
C VAL A 74 2.21 -0.73 5.94
N HIS A 75 1.30 -0.46 5.02
CA HIS A 75 -0.05 -0.02 5.37
C HIS A 75 -0.84 -1.09 6.12
N VAL A 76 -0.67 -2.37 5.79
CA VAL A 76 -1.30 -3.45 6.56
C VAL A 76 -0.78 -3.45 8.01
N ALA A 77 0.53 -3.28 8.20
CA ALA A 77 1.14 -3.19 9.53
C ALA A 77 0.58 -1.98 10.30
N GLN A 78 0.56 -0.80 9.68
CA GLN A 78 0.02 0.42 10.28
C GLN A 78 -1.46 0.26 10.65
N TRP A 79 -2.24 -0.41 9.81
CA TRP A 79 -3.65 -0.70 10.06
C TRP A 79 -3.83 -1.65 11.24
N ARG A 80 -2.98 -2.68 11.37
CA ARG A 80 -2.99 -3.60 12.52
C ARG A 80 -2.64 -2.87 13.82
N ASP A 81 -1.67 -1.97 13.77
CA ASP A 81 -1.20 -1.21 14.94
C ASP A 81 -2.21 -0.16 15.42
N HIS A 82 -2.86 0.55 14.49
CA HIS A 82 -3.76 1.67 14.83
C HIS A 82 -5.25 1.29 14.80
N GLY A 83 -5.58 0.10 14.29
CA GLY A 83 -6.94 -0.27 13.94
C GLY A 83 -7.50 0.53 12.76
N SER A 84 -8.64 0.09 12.23
CA SER A 84 -9.27 0.72 11.06
C SER A 84 -9.64 2.18 11.27
N ILE A 85 -10.21 2.50 12.43
CA ILE A 85 -10.67 3.85 12.77
C ILE A 85 -9.47 4.76 13.04
N GLY A 86 -8.48 4.29 13.80
CA GLY A 86 -7.28 5.08 14.12
C GLY A 86 -6.46 5.40 12.87
N PHE A 87 -6.29 4.41 11.99
CA PHE A 87 -5.62 4.60 10.71
C PHE A 87 -6.35 5.62 9.84
N ALA A 88 -7.64 5.41 9.58
CA ALA A 88 -8.42 6.30 8.72
C ALA A 88 -8.51 7.72 9.27
N TYR A 89 -8.74 7.87 10.58
CA TYR A 89 -8.80 9.18 11.22
C TYR A 89 -7.49 9.95 11.06
N ARG A 90 -6.36 9.31 11.39
CA ARG A 90 -5.04 9.96 11.28
C ARG A 90 -4.69 10.30 9.84
N TYR A 91 -4.93 9.37 8.91
CA TYR A 91 -4.67 9.59 7.49
C TYR A 91 -5.48 10.79 6.96
N VAL A 92 -6.79 10.78 7.16
CA VAL A 92 -7.69 11.82 6.66
C VAL A 92 -7.40 13.16 7.32
N THR A 93 -7.13 13.20 8.62
CA THR A 93 -6.84 14.46 9.33
C THR A 93 -5.54 15.10 8.87
N GLU A 94 -4.46 14.33 8.72
CA GLU A 94 -3.19 14.83 8.17
C GLU A 94 -3.35 15.33 6.73
N TYR A 95 -4.00 14.53 5.87
CA TYR A 95 -4.28 14.92 4.50
C TYR A 95 -5.10 16.21 4.42
N MET A 96 -6.21 16.31 5.16
CA MET A 96 -7.06 17.51 5.15
C MET A 96 -6.32 18.72 5.71
N ARG A 97 -5.49 18.55 6.75
CA ARG A 97 -4.66 19.64 7.26
C ARG A 97 -3.70 20.16 6.19
N LEU A 98 -3.04 19.29 5.44
CA LEU A 98 -2.15 19.69 4.34
C LEU A 98 -2.91 20.40 3.22
N ARG A 99 -4.10 19.89 2.85
CA ARG A 99 -4.99 20.55 1.87
C ARG A 99 -5.44 21.94 2.33
N LEU A 100 -5.75 22.11 3.62
CA LEU A 100 -6.13 23.40 4.21
C LEU A 100 -4.94 24.38 4.26
N LEU A 101 -3.72 23.86 4.35
CA LEU A 101 -2.48 24.64 4.24
C LEU A 101 -2.08 24.96 2.78
N GLY A 102 -2.90 24.57 1.81
CA GLY A 102 -2.71 24.91 0.40
C GLY A 102 -1.86 23.92 -0.40
N ALA A 103 -1.45 22.79 0.18
CA ALA A 103 -0.80 21.72 -0.57
C ALA A 103 -1.76 21.17 -1.62
N ASP A 104 -1.28 20.93 -2.85
CA ASP A 104 -2.07 20.24 -3.88
C ASP A 104 -2.37 18.78 -3.48
N HIS A 105 -3.11 18.03 -4.31
CA HIS A 105 -3.46 16.64 -3.97
C HIS A 105 -2.21 15.76 -3.78
N ASP A 106 -1.22 15.92 -4.66
CA ASP A 106 -0.02 15.09 -4.70
C ASP A 106 0.87 15.38 -3.48
N ALA A 107 1.12 16.66 -3.21
CA ALA A 107 1.86 17.12 -2.05
C ALA A 107 1.16 16.75 -0.73
N ALA A 108 -0.17 16.86 -0.66
CA ALA A 108 -0.92 16.46 0.52
C ALA A 108 -0.89 14.95 0.74
N TYR A 109 -0.98 14.15 -0.33
CA TYR A 109 -0.90 12.70 -0.28
C TYR A 109 0.48 12.25 0.20
N HIS A 110 1.55 12.67 -0.47
CA HIS A 110 2.92 12.31 -0.10
C HIS A 110 3.38 12.89 1.24
N GLY A 111 2.70 13.93 1.73
CA GLY A 111 2.97 14.53 3.04
C GLY A 111 2.36 13.79 4.23
N VAL A 112 1.43 12.84 4.01
CA VAL A 112 0.88 12.02 5.10
C VAL A 112 1.99 11.15 5.70
N GLY A 113 2.09 11.13 7.03
CA GLY A 113 3.18 10.42 7.71
C GLY A 113 3.21 8.92 7.42
N PHE A 114 2.04 8.31 7.25
CA PHE A 114 1.93 6.89 6.87
C PHE A 114 2.48 6.60 5.47
N GLU A 115 2.21 7.48 4.50
CA GLU A 115 2.76 7.39 3.14
C GLU A 115 4.28 7.56 3.17
N HIS A 116 4.79 8.53 3.93
CA HIS A 116 6.23 8.76 4.07
C HIS A 116 6.96 7.51 4.56
N VAL A 117 6.45 6.86 5.62
CA VAL A 117 7.05 5.63 6.15
C VAL A 117 7.01 4.50 5.12
N ALA A 118 5.89 4.34 4.42
CA ALA A 118 5.75 3.30 3.39
C ALA A 118 6.72 3.51 2.21
N TYR A 119 6.89 4.76 1.75
CA TYR A 119 7.88 5.10 0.73
C TYR A 119 9.33 4.94 1.19
N ASP A 120 9.66 5.34 2.42
CA ASP A 120 11.02 5.20 2.97
C ASP A 120 11.43 3.73 3.11
N VAL A 121 10.54 2.87 3.61
CA VAL A 121 10.79 1.42 3.69
C VAL A 121 11.00 0.81 2.30
N ALA A 122 10.12 1.13 1.34
CA ALA A 122 10.24 0.64 -0.03
C ALA A 122 11.54 1.11 -0.71
N ALA A 123 11.93 2.38 -0.53
CA ALA A 123 13.17 2.93 -1.08
C ALA A 123 14.42 2.29 -0.46
N ARG A 124 14.43 2.10 0.87
CA ARG A 124 15.55 1.43 1.56
C ARG A 124 15.73 -0.01 1.10
N TRP A 125 14.63 -0.72 0.86
CA TRP A 125 14.69 -2.08 0.31
C TRP A 125 15.28 -2.07 -1.11
N GLN A 126 14.79 -1.20 -2.00
CA GLN A 126 15.30 -1.09 -3.37
C GLN A 126 16.80 -0.79 -3.40
N ASN A 127 17.26 0.13 -2.54
CA ASN A 127 18.68 0.49 -2.45
C ASN A 127 19.58 -0.63 -1.90
N ARG A 128 19.02 -1.60 -1.17
CA ARG A 128 19.77 -2.79 -0.70
C ARG A 128 19.82 -3.91 -1.74
N ALA A 129 18.86 -3.93 -2.66
CA ALA A 129 18.73 -4.95 -3.70
C ALA A 129 19.46 -4.58 -5.00
N ALA A 130 19.87 -3.32 -5.17
CA ALA A 130 20.68 -2.81 -6.28
C ALA A 130 22.18 -3.00 -6.03
#